data_AF-A0A2P6VQD1-F1
#
_entry.id   AF-A0A2P6VQD1-F1
#
_cell.length_a   1.000
_cell.length_b   1.000
_cell.length_c   1.000
_cell.angle_alpha   90.00
_cell.angle_beta   90.00
_cell.angle_gamma   90.00
#
_symmetry.space_group_name_H-M   'P 1'
#
loop_
_entity.id
_entity.type
_entity.pdbx_description
1 polymer ?
#
loop_
_entity_poly.entity_id
_entity_poly.type
_entity_poly.pdbx_seq_one_letter_code
_entity_poly.pdbx_strand_id
1 'polypeptide(L)'
;MAAARGEAHAVPLPRLAEQQEAWKRQQASLAPHVVLHDDADWLVSSSEGGDWQARLHMVGGLDISVFPSVDASGGSGNGGGVASLAVLAFPSLALRHLEQLHLPSLTAPYIPGFLGFREVPAYLELLHRAVQQGVHPQLLLVDGFGVLHPRRCGSASQLGVLAGLPTVGFAKSLLAVDGLPRERQPVNRPGRGAALLQAQSTGAYPPG
;
A
#
# COMPACT_ATOMS: atom_id res chain seq x y z
N MET A 1 40.62 -16.74 24.35
CA MET A 1 40.41 -15.76 23.26
C MET A 1 38.93 -15.48 23.13
N ALA A 2 38.39 -14.51 23.87
CA ALA A 2 36.99 -14.12 23.80
C ALA A 2 36.75 -13.27 22.53
N ALA A 3 35.81 -13.70 21.69
CA ALA A 3 35.40 -12.98 20.50
C ALA A 3 34.53 -11.77 20.88
N ALA A 4 34.96 -10.58 20.47
CA ALA A 4 34.21 -9.34 20.59
C ALA A 4 32.94 -9.43 19.73
N ARG A 5 31.77 -9.21 20.34
CA ARG A 5 30.50 -9.02 19.63
C ARG A 5 30.50 -7.60 19.06
N GLY A 6 30.37 -7.49 17.74
CA GLY A 6 30.20 -6.21 17.05
C GLY A 6 28.88 -5.56 17.48
N GLU A 7 28.96 -4.34 17.98
CA GLU A 7 27.81 -3.49 18.25
C GLU A 7 27.20 -3.07 16.91
N ALA A 8 25.94 -3.45 16.68
CA ALA A 8 25.16 -2.95 15.57
C ALA A 8 24.90 -1.45 15.80
N HIS A 9 25.53 -0.59 15.01
CA HIS A 9 25.23 0.84 14.98
C HIS A 9 23.79 1.05 14.49
N ALA A 10 22.85 1.16 15.43
CA ALA A 10 21.51 1.65 15.14
C ALA A 10 21.60 3.12 14.74
N VAL A 11 21.15 3.44 13.52
CA VAL A 11 21.00 4.83 13.08
C VAL A 11 19.99 5.51 14.02
N PRO A 12 20.31 6.65 14.65
CA PRO A 12 19.38 7.35 15.53
C PRO A 12 18.10 7.70 14.76
N LEU A 13 16.94 7.30 15.29
CA LEU A 13 15.67 7.68 14.69
C LEU A 13 15.57 9.22 14.77
N PRO A 14 15.26 9.92 13.66
CA PRO A 14 15.00 11.36 13.68
C PRO A 14 13.89 11.68 14.67
N ARG A 15 13.88 12.89 15.21
CA ARG A 15 12.80 13.32 16.11
C ARG A 15 11.47 13.15 15.37
N LEU A 16 10.43 12.67 16.06
CA LEU A 16 9.13 12.36 15.45
C LEU A 16 8.58 13.51 14.57
N ALA A 17 8.78 14.76 14.98
CA ALA A 17 8.38 15.95 14.23
C ALA A 17 9.17 16.12 12.92
N GLU A 18 10.50 15.95 12.96
CA GLU A 18 11.36 16.04 11.77
C GLU A 18 10.99 14.94 10.76
N GLN A 19 10.70 13.74 11.26
CA GLN A 19 10.24 12.62 10.44
C GLN A 19 8.89 12.89 9.79
N GLN A 20 7.93 13.44 10.55
CA GLN A 20 6.62 13.83 10.02
C GLN A 20 6.76 14.88 8.92
N GLU A 21 7.62 15.90 9.09
CA GLU A 21 7.85 16.91 8.07
C GLU A 21 8.51 16.32 6.81
N ALA A 22 9.45 15.38 6.96
CA ALA A 22 10.02 14.65 5.83
C ALA A 22 8.95 13.86 5.07
N TRP A 23 8.08 13.14 5.78
CA TRP A 23 6.98 12.39 5.18
C TRP A 23 5.93 13.29 4.50
N LYS A 24 5.62 14.45 5.07
CA LYS A 24 4.75 15.44 4.42
C LYS A 24 5.35 15.90 3.09
N ARG A 25 6.65 16.22 3.05
CA ARG A 25 7.34 16.62 1.81
C ARG A 25 7.29 15.51 0.76
N GLN A 26 7.50 14.25 1.15
CA GLN A 26 7.43 13.13 0.22
C GLN A 26 6.01 12.89 -0.31
N GLN A 27 4.97 12.97 0.53
CA GLN A 27 3.59 12.89 0.04
C GLN A 27 3.25 14.05 -0.90
N ALA A 28 3.74 15.26 -0.62
CA ALA A 28 3.54 16.43 -1.46
C ALA A 28 4.29 16.32 -2.81
N SER A 29 5.46 15.67 -2.86
CA SER A 29 6.17 15.44 -4.12
C SER A 29 5.52 14.35 -4.97
N LEU A 30 4.89 13.35 -4.36
CA LEU A 30 4.23 12.25 -5.08
C LEU A 30 2.82 12.62 -5.55
N ALA A 31 2.07 13.42 -4.79
CA ALA A 31 0.67 13.75 -5.10
C ALA A 31 0.42 14.28 -6.53
N PRO A 32 1.28 15.13 -7.13
CA PRO A 32 1.09 15.59 -8.51
C PRO A 32 1.22 14.50 -9.58
N HIS A 33 1.86 13.37 -9.25
CA HIS A 33 2.08 12.25 -10.16
C HIS A 33 0.94 11.22 -10.11
N VAL A 34 -0.05 11.45 -9.25
CA VAL A 34 -1.25 10.62 -9.17
C VAL A 34 -2.17 10.93 -10.35
N VAL A 35 -2.38 9.95 -11.23
CA VAL A 35 -3.34 10.05 -12.33
C VAL A 35 -4.72 9.60 -11.85
N LEU A 36 -5.75 10.38 -12.17
CA LEU A 36 -7.14 10.14 -11.75
C LEU A 36 -8.08 9.83 -12.92
N HIS A 37 -7.54 9.65 -14.11
CA HIS A 37 -8.24 9.17 -15.28
C HIS A 37 -7.67 7.82 -15.68
N ASP A 38 -8.45 7.07 -16.42
CA ASP A 38 -7.99 5.81 -16.99
C ASP A 38 -6.90 6.12 -18.02
N ASP A 39 -5.67 5.65 -17.79
CA ASP A 39 -4.50 5.74 -18.69
C ASP A 39 -3.86 4.37 -19.00
N ALA A 40 -4.41 3.26 -18.47
CA ALA A 40 -3.87 1.93 -18.70
C ALA A 40 -4.22 1.41 -20.10
N ASP A 41 -3.27 0.79 -20.81
CA ASP A 41 -3.46 0.30 -22.19
C ASP A 41 -4.65 -0.67 -22.34
N TRP A 42 -4.87 -1.51 -21.33
CA TRP A 42 -5.98 -2.46 -21.27
C TRP A 42 -7.34 -1.77 -21.07
N LEU A 43 -7.35 -0.52 -20.60
CA LEU A 43 -8.51 0.29 -20.24
C LEU A 43 -8.83 1.39 -21.28
N VAL A 44 -7.81 1.99 -21.92
CA VAL A 44 -7.94 3.23 -22.74
C VAL A 44 -7.97 3.00 -24.25
N SER A 45 -7.59 1.82 -24.74
CA SER A 45 -7.70 1.48 -26.18
C SER A 45 -9.13 1.38 -26.73
N SER A 46 -10.12 1.93 -26.02
CA SER A 46 -11.52 2.02 -26.41
C SER A 46 -11.95 3.47 -26.54
N SER A 47 -11.73 4.06 -27.71
CA SER A 47 -12.55 5.18 -28.18
C SER A 47 -14.02 4.76 -28.39
N GLU A 48 -14.32 3.46 -28.38
CA GLU A 48 -15.67 2.88 -28.37
C GLU A 48 -15.73 1.64 -27.46
N GLY A 49 -15.94 1.81 -26.15
CA GLY A 49 -16.47 0.76 -25.24
C GLY A 49 -15.96 -0.68 -25.38
N GLY A 50 -14.68 -0.89 -25.67
CA GLY A 50 -14.08 -2.22 -25.84
C GLY A 50 -14.08 -3.05 -24.55
N ASP A 51 -14.09 -4.37 -24.72
CA ASP A 51 -14.17 -5.36 -23.65
C ASP A 51 -12.88 -5.40 -22.81
N TRP A 52 -12.74 -4.46 -21.88
CA TRP A 52 -11.64 -4.41 -20.92
C TRP A 52 -11.53 -5.70 -20.09
N GLN A 53 -12.64 -6.42 -19.90
CA GLN A 53 -12.68 -7.69 -19.16
C GLN A 53 -11.92 -8.78 -19.91
N ALA A 54 -11.84 -8.71 -21.23
CA ALA A 54 -11.02 -9.62 -22.03
C ALA A 54 -9.51 -9.32 -21.92
N ARG A 55 -9.11 -8.14 -21.44
CA ARG A 55 -7.69 -7.70 -21.37
C ARG A 55 -7.13 -7.69 -19.95
N LEU A 56 -7.98 -7.49 -18.94
CA LEU A 56 -7.61 -7.65 -17.54
C LEU A 56 -7.58 -9.15 -17.20
N HIS A 57 -6.39 -9.69 -17.02
CA HIS A 57 -6.15 -11.10 -16.73
C HIS A 57 -5.48 -11.33 -15.38
N MET A 58 -4.84 -10.33 -14.77
CA MET A 58 -4.23 -10.46 -13.44
C MET A 58 -4.48 -9.26 -12.53
N VAL A 59 -5.05 -9.52 -11.35
CA VAL A 59 -5.29 -8.52 -10.30
C VAL A 59 -4.54 -8.94 -9.04
N GLY A 60 -3.75 -8.02 -8.48
CA GLY A 60 -3.06 -8.18 -7.21
C GLY A 60 -3.88 -7.62 -6.04
N GLY A 61 -3.83 -8.25 -4.88
CA GLY A 61 -4.37 -7.77 -3.61
C GLY A 61 -3.26 -7.68 -2.57
N LEU A 62 -3.18 -6.56 -1.87
CA LEU A 62 -2.15 -6.25 -0.87
C LEU A 62 -2.78 -5.91 0.47
N ASP A 63 -2.28 -6.56 1.52
CA ASP A 63 -2.67 -6.33 2.91
C ASP A 63 -1.47 -6.55 3.84
N ILE A 64 -1.51 -5.93 5.01
CA ILE A 64 -0.52 -6.12 6.09
C ILE A 64 -1.21 -6.31 7.43
N SER A 65 -1.00 -7.49 8.00
CA SER A 65 -1.45 -7.80 9.35
C SER A 65 -0.35 -7.48 10.36
N VAL A 66 -0.65 -6.64 11.34
CA VAL A 66 0.27 -6.20 12.39
C VAL A 66 -0.06 -6.89 13.70
N PHE A 67 0.95 -7.44 14.38
CA PHE A 67 0.81 -8.00 15.71
C PHE A 67 1.67 -7.22 16.71
N PRO A 68 1.14 -6.89 17.90
CA PRO A 68 1.89 -6.18 18.93
C PRO A 68 3.12 -6.98 19.36
N SER A 69 4.27 -6.32 19.56
CA SER A 69 5.33 -6.87 20.39
C SER A 69 5.25 -6.20 21.76
N VAL A 70 5.14 -6.99 22.80
CA VAL A 70 5.30 -6.50 24.17
C VAL A 70 6.80 -6.56 24.45
N ASP A 71 7.42 -5.43 24.77
CA ASP A 71 8.81 -5.45 25.21
C ASP A 71 8.91 -6.06 26.62
N ALA A 72 10.13 -6.41 27.05
CA ALA A 72 10.36 -7.03 28.37
C ALA A 72 9.95 -6.13 29.56
N SER A 73 9.68 -4.83 29.31
CA SER A 73 9.18 -3.85 30.28
C SER A 73 7.66 -3.67 30.26
N GLY A 74 6.92 -4.44 29.45
CA GLY A 74 5.47 -4.31 29.32
C GLY A 74 5.02 -3.11 28.48
N GLY A 75 5.96 -2.42 27.82
CA GLY A 75 5.70 -1.35 26.88
C GLY A 75 5.31 -1.86 25.49
N SER A 76 4.63 -1.01 24.72
CA SER A 76 4.35 -1.26 23.31
C SER A 76 5.64 -1.12 22.51
N GLY A 77 6.30 -2.23 22.20
CA GLY A 77 7.40 -2.25 21.23
C GLY A 77 6.89 -2.01 19.81
N ASN A 78 7.82 -1.82 18.87
CA ASN A 78 7.48 -1.82 17.45
C ASN A 78 7.10 -3.24 17.04
N GLY A 79 5.80 -3.54 17.11
CA GLY A 79 5.22 -4.82 16.73
C GLY A 79 5.66 -5.30 15.36
N GLY A 80 5.65 -6.61 15.17
CA GLY A 80 5.93 -7.23 13.88
C GLY A 80 4.69 -7.23 12.98
N GLY A 81 4.86 -7.74 11.77
CA GLY A 81 3.75 -7.94 10.86
C GLY A 81 4.05 -8.95 9.77
N VAL A 82 3.02 -9.31 9.01
CA VAL A 82 3.16 -10.03 7.75
C VAL A 82 2.45 -9.23 6.68
N ALA A 83 3.20 -8.80 5.67
CA ALA A 83 2.64 -8.26 4.45
C ALA A 83 2.42 -9.40 3.46
N SER A 84 1.33 -9.37 2.71
CA SER A 84 1.01 -10.39 1.71
C SER A 84 0.60 -9.76 0.38
N LEU A 85 1.02 -10.38 -0.72
CA LEU A 85 0.56 -10.10 -2.08
C LEU A 85 -0.08 -11.38 -2.63
N ALA A 86 -1.37 -11.33 -2.94
CA ALA A 86 -2.06 -12.37 -3.69
C ALA A 86 -2.31 -11.89 -5.11
N VAL A 87 -1.89 -12.63 -6.13
CA VAL A 87 -2.21 -12.33 -7.54
C VAL A 87 -3.21 -13.36 -8.05
N LEU A 88 -4.35 -12.88 -8.53
CA LEU A 88 -5.47 -13.68 -8.97
C LEU A 88 -5.66 -13.50 -10.48
N ALA A 89 -6.03 -14.59 -11.16
CA ALA A 89 -6.53 -14.51 -12.52
C ALA A 89 -7.88 -13.79 -12.53
N PHE A 90 -8.14 -12.99 -13.56
CA PHE A 90 -9.42 -12.33 -13.76
C PHE A 90 -10.04 -12.81 -15.10
N PRO A 91 -11.36 -13.03 -15.18
CA PRO A 91 -12.39 -12.84 -14.14
C PRO A 91 -12.57 -14.02 -13.19
N SER A 92 -11.84 -15.13 -13.36
CA SER A 92 -12.07 -16.37 -12.60
C SER A 92 -11.77 -16.29 -11.10
N LEU A 93 -10.98 -15.30 -10.68
CA LEU A 93 -10.45 -15.13 -9.32
C LEU A 93 -9.65 -16.35 -8.82
N ALA A 94 -9.12 -17.16 -9.73
CA ALA A 94 -8.23 -18.26 -9.37
C ALA A 94 -6.88 -17.71 -8.87
N LEU A 95 -6.43 -18.13 -7.70
CA LEU A 95 -5.11 -17.74 -7.18
C LEU A 95 -4.01 -18.24 -8.11
N ARG A 96 -3.15 -17.33 -8.57
CA ARG A 96 -2.02 -17.62 -9.46
C ARG A 96 -0.69 -17.55 -8.73
N HIS A 97 -0.60 -16.67 -7.74
CA HIS A 97 0.63 -16.42 -7.01
C HIS A 97 0.32 -15.84 -5.63
N LEU A 98 1.14 -16.20 -4.64
CA LEU A 98 1.06 -15.70 -3.27
C LEU A 98 2.47 -15.46 -2.75
N GLU A 99 2.74 -14.22 -2.34
CA GLU A 99 3.98 -13.82 -1.69
C GLU A 99 3.69 -13.33 -0.27
N GLN A 100 4.60 -13.62 0.64
CA GLN A 100 4.51 -13.19 2.03
C GLN A 100 5.86 -12.68 2.53
N LEU A 101 5.82 -11.54 3.22
CA LEU A 101 7.00 -10.92 3.81
C LEU A 101 6.79 -10.78 5.31
N HIS A 102 7.60 -11.53 6.07
CA HIS A 102 7.67 -11.41 7.52
C HIS A 102 8.46 -10.16 7.87
N LEU A 103 7.84 -9.30 8.69
CA LEU A 103 8.41 -8.06 9.18
C LEU A 103 8.66 -8.24 10.69
N PRO A 104 9.91 -8.53 11.12
CA PRO A 104 10.22 -8.74 12.53
C PRO A 104 9.89 -7.53 13.40
N SER A 105 9.97 -6.33 12.83
CA SER A 105 9.59 -5.08 13.47
C SER A 105 9.19 -4.02 12.45
N LEU A 106 8.11 -3.29 12.74
CA LEU A 106 7.71 -2.12 11.95
C LEU A 106 8.50 -0.90 12.40
N THR A 107 9.50 -0.50 11.61
CA THR A 107 10.43 0.60 11.94
C THR A 107 9.77 1.97 11.98
N ALA A 108 8.68 2.16 11.23
CA ALA A 108 7.92 3.40 11.21
C ALA A 108 6.76 3.38 12.22
N PRO A 109 6.59 4.44 13.05
CA PRO A 109 5.48 4.53 14.00
C PRO A 109 4.10 4.66 13.32
N TYR A 110 3.05 4.25 14.02
CA TYR A 110 1.67 4.47 13.56
C TYR A 110 1.29 5.95 13.74
N ILE A 111 1.28 6.70 12.64
CA ILE A 111 0.84 8.09 12.62
C ILE A 111 -0.31 8.21 11.60
N PRO A 112 -1.53 8.62 12.03
CA PRO A 112 -2.64 8.84 11.11
C PRO A 112 -2.25 9.76 9.94
N GLY A 113 -2.53 9.34 8.72
CA GLY A 113 -2.16 10.04 7.48
C GLY A 113 -0.74 9.77 6.97
N PHE A 114 -0.02 8.83 7.59
CA PHE A 114 1.32 8.39 7.16
C PHE A 114 1.45 6.87 7.11
N LEU A 115 0.32 6.16 7.05
CA LEU A 115 0.30 4.69 7.05
C LEU A 115 1.09 4.11 5.87
N GLY A 116 1.07 4.76 4.70
CA GLY A 116 1.84 4.33 3.53
C GLY A 116 3.35 4.18 3.78
N PHE A 117 3.93 4.97 4.70
CA PHE A 117 5.35 4.84 5.06
C PHE A 117 5.67 3.57 5.85
N ARG A 118 4.66 2.90 6.42
CA ARG A 118 4.81 1.62 7.12
C ARG A 118 4.63 0.43 6.18
N GLU A 119 3.82 0.58 5.14
CA GLU A 119 3.30 -0.54 4.34
C GLU A 119 3.91 -0.60 2.94
N VAL A 120 4.01 0.54 2.26
CA VAL A 120 4.45 0.62 0.85
C VAL A 120 5.84 0.01 0.63
N PRO A 121 6.85 0.18 1.52
CA PRO A 121 8.13 -0.50 1.34
C PRO A 121 8.00 -2.03 1.27
N ALA A 122 7.14 -2.63 2.09
CA ALA A 122 6.89 -4.07 2.08
C ALA A 122 6.11 -4.49 0.82
N TYR A 123 5.15 -3.68 0.37
CA TYR A 123 4.40 -3.94 -0.86
C TYR A 123 5.27 -3.89 -2.12
N LEU A 124 6.20 -2.93 -2.19
CA LEU A 124 7.15 -2.83 -3.30
C LEU A 124 8.08 -4.06 -3.35
N GLU A 125 8.56 -4.53 -2.19
CA GLU A 125 9.36 -5.75 -2.09
C GLU A 125 8.58 -7.00 -2.56
N LEU A 126 7.33 -7.15 -2.12
CA LEU A 126 6.47 -8.26 -2.56
C LEU A 126 6.20 -8.22 -4.07
N LEU A 127 5.91 -7.04 -4.61
CA LEU A 127 5.72 -6.85 -6.05
C LEU A 127 6.98 -7.17 -6.83
N HIS A 128 8.14 -6.76 -6.33
CA HIS A 128 9.43 -7.06 -6.94
C HIS A 128 9.67 -8.58 -7.02
N ARG A 129 9.39 -9.33 -5.95
CA ARG A 129 9.50 -10.79 -5.90
C ARG A 129 8.55 -11.49 -6.89
N ALA A 130 7.31 -11.00 -7.00
CA ALA A 130 6.36 -11.53 -7.96
C ALA A 130 6.84 -11.32 -9.41
N VAL A 131 7.34 -10.11 -9.72
CA VAL A 131 7.90 -9.78 -11.04
C VAL A 131 9.12 -10.64 -11.36
N GLN A 132 10.01 -10.88 -10.40
CA GLN A 132 11.16 -11.79 -10.57
C GLN A 132 10.74 -13.23 -10.90
N GLN A 133 9.52 -13.63 -10.54
CA GLN A 133 8.94 -14.94 -10.86
C GLN A 133 8.06 -14.92 -12.13
N GLY A 134 8.08 -13.83 -12.89
CA GLY A 134 7.28 -13.67 -14.11
C GLY A 134 5.79 -13.42 -13.86
N VAL A 135 5.44 -12.96 -12.65
CA VAL A 135 4.05 -12.63 -12.30
C VAL A 135 3.89 -11.12 -12.26
N HIS A 136 3.06 -10.60 -13.16
CA HIS A 136 2.88 -9.16 -13.36
C HIS A 136 1.41 -8.76 -13.21
N PRO A 137 0.96 -8.36 -12.00
CA PRO A 137 -0.40 -7.85 -11.83
C PRO A 137 -0.60 -6.56 -12.66
N GLN A 138 -1.75 -6.45 -13.32
CA GLN A 138 -2.12 -5.26 -14.11
C GLN A 138 -2.85 -4.21 -13.28
N LEU A 139 -3.40 -4.61 -12.13
CA LEU A 139 -4.15 -3.77 -11.20
C LEU A 139 -3.88 -4.25 -9.78
N LEU A 140 -3.65 -3.33 -8.87
CA LEU A 140 -3.42 -3.60 -7.45
C LEU A 140 -4.57 -3.08 -6.60
N LEU A 141 -5.17 -3.95 -5.80
CA LEU A 141 -6.12 -3.59 -4.76
C LEU A 141 -5.35 -3.50 -3.44
N VAL A 142 -5.41 -2.35 -2.78
CA VAL A 142 -4.60 -2.06 -1.59
C VAL A 142 -5.53 -1.77 -0.42
N ASP A 143 -5.37 -2.45 0.72
CA ASP A 143 -6.05 -2.09 1.97
C ASP A 143 -5.46 -0.78 2.54
N GLY A 144 -5.99 0.35 2.07
CA GLY A 144 -5.46 1.67 2.40
C GLY A 144 -6.13 2.78 1.59
N PHE A 145 -5.85 4.02 1.97
CA PHE A 145 -6.41 5.19 1.29
C PHE A 145 -5.70 5.47 -0.04
N GLY A 146 -6.46 5.93 -1.04
CA GLY A 146 -5.97 6.53 -2.28
C GLY A 146 -5.90 8.05 -2.20
N VAL A 147 -6.52 8.75 -3.16
CA VAL A 147 -6.60 10.23 -3.19
C VAL A 147 -7.52 10.79 -2.10
N LEU A 148 -8.43 9.97 -1.55
CA LEU A 148 -9.19 10.30 -0.34
C LEU A 148 -8.27 10.32 0.91
N HIS A 149 -7.40 11.32 0.96
CA HIS A 149 -6.35 11.51 1.95
C HIS A 149 -6.08 13.02 2.08
N PRO A 150 -5.73 13.56 3.27
CA PRO A 150 -5.52 15.00 3.45
C PRO A 150 -4.49 15.65 2.51
N ARG A 151 -3.61 14.82 1.94
CA ARG A 151 -2.55 15.22 0.99
C ARG A 151 -2.72 14.59 -0.39
N ARG A 152 -3.89 14.05 -0.71
CA ARG A 152 -4.18 13.37 -1.99
C ARG A 152 -3.23 12.21 -2.36
N CYS A 153 -2.49 11.70 -1.36
CA CYS A 153 -1.47 10.67 -1.50
C CYS A 153 -1.51 9.72 -0.30
N GLY A 154 -2.52 8.84 -0.25
CA GLY A 154 -2.58 7.73 0.71
C GLY A 154 -1.70 6.54 0.31
N SER A 155 -1.78 5.43 1.05
CA SER A 155 -0.98 4.20 0.83
C SER A 155 -1.13 3.66 -0.61
N ALA A 156 -2.36 3.58 -1.13
CA ALA A 156 -2.63 3.09 -2.48
C ALA A 156 -2.04 4.02 -3.55
N SER A 157 -2.28 5.33 -3.44
CA SER A 157 -1.73 6.33 -4.39
C SER A 157 -0.21 6.38 -4.36
N GLN A 158 0.39 6.33 -3.16
CA GLN A 158 1.83 6.28 -2.99
C GLN A 158 2.41 5.04 -3.67
N LEU A 159 1.80 3.87 -3.47
CA LEU A 159 2.22 2.64 -4.13
C LEU A 159 2.09 2.75 -5.65
N GLY A 160 0.96 3.23 -6.17
CA GLY A 160 0.72 3.32 -7.62
C GLY A 160 1.74 4.20 -8.34
N VAL A 161 2.09 5.34 -7.74
CA VAL A 161 3.15 6.23 -8.25
C VAL A 161 4.52 5.55 -8.23
N LEU A 162 4.88 4.88 -7.13
CA LEU A 162 6.19 4.25 -7.01
C LEU A 162 6.34 2.97 -7.83
N ALA A 163 5.25 2.22 -8.02
CA ALA A 163 5.23 0.96 -8.74
C ALA A 163 4.98 1.10 -10.24
N GLY A 164 4.52 2.26 -10.72
CA GLY A 164 4.11 2.41 -12.12
C GLY A 164 2.87 1.59 -12.49
N LEU A 165 2.01 1.27 -11.50
CA LEU A 165 0.88 0.35 -11.68
C LEU A 165 -0.47 0.98 -11.28
N PRO A 166 -1.55 0.57 -11.99
CA PRO A 166 -2.91 0.87 -11.58
C PRO A 166 -3.17 0.43 -10.14
N THR A 167 -3.60 1.34 -9.26
CA THR A 167 -3.97 1.01 -7.87
C THR A 167 -5.39 1.44 -7.53
N VAL A 168 -6.03 0.67 -6.65
CA VAL A 168 -7.32 0.99 -6.03
C VAL A 168 -7.20 0.82 -4.52
N GLY A 169 -7.47 1.90 -3.78
CA GLY A 169 -7.47 1.87 -2.31
C GLY A 169 -8.82 1.43 -1.73
N PHE A 170 -8.81 0.46 -0.83
CA PHE A 170 -9.96 0.06 -0.02
C PHE A 170 -9.67 0.40 1.44
N ALA A 171 -10.27 1.47 1.95
CA ALA A 171 -10.14 1.83 3.36
C ALA A 171 -11.32 1.29 4.18
N LYS A 172 -11.03 0.61 5.29
CA LYS A 172 -12.03 0.07 6.23
C LYS A 172 -12.72 1.14 7.11
N SER A 173 -12.28 2.41 7.05
CA SER A 173 -12.86 3.53 7.80
C SER A 173 -12.73 4.85 7.04
N LEU A 174 -13.63 5.81 7.27
CA LEU A 174 -13.55 7.14 6.65
C LEU A 174 -12.56 8.06 7.39
N LEU A 175 -11.55 8.57 6.68
CA LEU A 175 -10.80 9.74 7.12
C LEU A 175 -11.67 10.99 6.91
N ALA A 176 -11.72 11.88 7.91
CA ALA A 176 -12.30 13.21 7.72
C ALA A 176 -11.39 14.02 6.80
N VAL A 177 -11.75 14.09 5.52
CA VAL A 177 -11.06 14.83 4.47
C VAL A 177 -12.13 15.60 3.68
N ASP A 178 -11.83 16.82 3.25
CA ASP A 178 -12.70 17.63 2.38
C ASP A 178 -14.15 17.79 2.88
N GLY A 179 -14.32 18.00 4.19
CA GLY A 179 -15.63 18.19 4.81
C GLY A 179 -16.43 16.90 5.06
N LEU A 180 -15.88 15.73 4.70
CA LEU A 180 -16.48 14.46 5.06
C LEU A 180 -16.41 14.26 6.59
N PRO A 181 -17.52 13.89 7.23
CA PRO A 181 -17.50 13.58 8.65
C PRO A 181 -16.60 12.36 8.86
N ARG A 182 -15.77 12.41 9.91
CA ARG A 182 -15.10 11.20 10.41
C ARG A 182 -16.21 10.22 10.81
N GLU A 183 -16.17 9.01 10.28
CA GLU A 183 -17.03 7.96 10.82
C GLU A 183 -16.61 7.74 12.27
N ARG A 184 -17.50 8.03 13.22
CA ARG A 184 -17.29 7.61 14.60
C ARG A 184 -17.24 6.09 14.56
N GLN A 185 -16.10 5.48 14.91
CA GLN A 185 -16.01 4.03 15.00
C GLN A 185 -17.24 3.50 15.75
N PRO A 186 -18.13 2.71 15.12
CA PRO A 186 -19.14 2.02 15.89
C PRO A 186 -18.40 1.02 16.77
N VAL A 187 -18.56 1.17 18.08
CA VAL A 187 -18.10 0.19 19.07
C VAL A 187 -18.64 -1.19 18.63
N ASN A 188 -17.72 -2.10 18.29
CA ASN A 188 -17.96 -3.53 18.13
C ASN A 188 -19.03 -3.97 17.11
N ARG A 189 -18.85 -3.64 15.81
CA ARG A 189 -19.49 -4.40 14.73
C ARG A 189 -18.54 -4.66 13.55
N PRO A 190 -18.36 -5.90 13.08
CA PRO A 190 -17.63 -6.17 11.87
C PRO A 190 -18.45 -5.74 10.63
N GLY A 191 -17.79 -5.13 9.65
CA GLY A 191 -18.22 -5.25 8.25
C GLY A 191 -19.10 -4.15 7.64
N ARG A 192 -18.90 -2.86 7.95
CA ARG A 192 -19.36 -1.80 7.04
C ARG A 192 -18.23 -0.83 6.72
N GLY A 193 -17.35 -1.24 5.81
CA GLY A 193 -16.42 -0.32 5.16
C GLY A 193 -17.14 0.39 4.00
N ALA A 194 -17.05 1.70 3.94
CA ALA A 194 -17.33 2.42 2.70
C ALA A 194 -16.16 2.14 1.73
N ALA A 195 -16.36 1.24 0.76
CA ALA A 195 -15.40 1.04 -0.32
C ALA A 195 -15.50 2.25 -1.27
N LEU A 196 -14.51 3.13 -1.25
CA LEU A 196 -14.37 4.16 -2.27
C LEU A 196 -13.38 3.67 -3.33
N LEU A 197 -13.92 3.20 -4.46
CA LEU A 197 -13.11 2.75 -5.60
C LEU A 197 -12.42 3.96 -6.24
N GLN A 198 -11.10 3.98 -6.28
CA GLN A 198 -10.34 5.00 -7.02
C GLN A 198 -9.19 4.33 -7.76
N ALA A 199 -9.39 4.09 -9.06
CA ALA A 199 -8.35 3.60 -9.96
C ALA A 199 -7.40 4.74 -10.31
N GLN A 200 -6.09 4.46 -10.29
CA GLN A 200 -5.05 5.42 -10.64
C GLN A 200 -3.97 4.66 -11.40
N SER A 201 -3.84 4.87 -12.71
CA SER A 201 -2.73 4.33 -13.52
C SER A 201 -1.60 5.37 -13.58
N THR A 202 -0.37 4.99 -13.93
CA THR A 202 0.79 5.89 -13.82
C THR A 202 1.70 5.87 -15.04
N GLY A 203 1.22 5.39 -16.18
CA GLY A 203 1.94 5.39 -17.45
C GLY A 203 3.12 4.41 -17.53
N ALA A 204 3.18 3.69 -18.66
CA ALA A 204 4.23 2.77 -19.11
C ALA A 204 4.52 1.57 -18.19
N TYR A 205 3.70 0.54 -18.36
CA TYR A 205 4.05 -0.85 -18.05
C TYR A 205 5.30 -1.25 -18.85
N PRO A 206 6.37 -1.81 -18.25
CA PRO A 206 7.51 -2.29 -19.03
C PRO A 206 7.07 -3.49 -19.90
N PRO A 207 7.38 -3.51 -21.20
CA PRO A 207 7.07 -4.65 -22.04
C PRO A 207 7.99 -5.83 -21.67
N GLY A 208 7.37 -6.97 -21.35
CA GLY A 208 7.91 -8.33 -21.53
C GLY A 208 9.18 -8.70 -20.76
#